data_AF-A0A0C1QYL9-F1
#
_entry.id   AF-A0A0C1QYL9-F1
#
_cell.length_a   1.000
_cell.length_b   1.000
_cell.length_c   1.000
_cell.angle_alpha   90.00
_cell.angle_beta   90.00
_cell.angle_gamma   90.00
#
_symmetry.space_group_name_H-M   'P 1'
#
loop_
_entity.id
_entity.type
_entity.pdbx_description
1 polymer ?
#
loop_
_entity_poly.entity_id
_entity_poly.type
_entity_poly.pdbx_seq_one_letter_code
_entity_poly.pdbx_strand_id
1 'polypeptide(L)'
;MRGILASSGGFTFVGALMIVILMGIMLGIVGQSWQMVMKREREEELLFRGNQYRIALEQWHTPTRSGGGAPRPLNDLKDLLKDPQSARRQKYLRRLYKDPITGEDFATIVQPGKGIVGVMSTSDKEPLKKTNFPDELATFENQDQYKKWVFTIGAPAGQQNQGARTQATTPSRLPIQ
;
A
#
# COMPACT_ATOMS: atom_id res chain seq x y z
N MET A 1 20.44 -27.69 78.47
CA MET A 1 20.23 -26.45 77.69
C MET A 1 20.58 -26.73 76.24
N ARG A 2 19.61 -26.82 75.33
CA ARG A 2 19.83 -26.92 73.88
C ARG A 2 18.82 -26.01 73.20
N GLY A 3 19.28 -24.83 72.79
CA GLY A 3 18.46 -23.84 72.08
C GLY A 3 18.27 -24.26 70.63
N ILE A 4 17.02 -24.39 70.20
CA ILE A 4 16.65 -24.60 68.81
C ILE A 4 16.66 -23.22 68.15
N LEU A 5 17.72 -22.91 67.41
CA LEU A 5 17.79 -21.74 66.55
C LEU A 5 16.92 -22.02 65.32
N ALA A 6 15.67 -21.54 65.33
CA ALA A 6 14.82 -21.53 64.15
C ALA A 6 15.40 -20.56 63.12
N SER A 7 15.78 -21.05 61.93
CA SER A 7 16.30 -20.22 60.85
C SER A 7 15.17 -19.52 60.08
N SER A 8 14.84 -18.31 60.51
CA SER A 8 13.85 -17.43 59.88
C SER A 8 14.33 -16.75 58.58
N GLY A 9 15.36 -17.27 57.92
CA GLY A 9 16.01 -16.65 56.75
C GLY A 9 15.53 -17.14 55.39
N GLY A 10 14.87 -18.31 55.32
CA GLY A 10 14.50 -18.94 54.04
C GLY A 10 13.23 -18.39 53.41
N PHE A 11 12.21 -18.05 54.22
CA PHE A 11 10.90 -17.65 53.71
C PHE A 11 10.92 -16.25 53.04
N THR A 12 11.66 -15.31 53.62
CA THR A 12 11.80 -13.94 53.10
C THR A 12 12.50 -13.92 51.75
N PHE A 13 13.47 -14.82 51.54
CA PHE A 13 14.17 -14.97 50.28
C PHE A 13 13.25 -15.52 49.18
N VAL A 14 12.43 -16.53 49.50
CA VAL A 14 11.43 -17.07 48.56
C VAL A 14 10.40 -16.00 48.20
N GLY A 15 9.92 -15.22 49.17
CA GLY A 15 9.01 -14.09 48.92
C GLY A 15 9.62 -13.01 48.04
N ALA A 16 10.89 -12.64 48.28
CA ALA A 16 11.61 -11.68 47.45
C ALA A 16 11.80 -12.17 46.01
N LEU A 17 12.17 -13.44 45.82
CA LEU A 17 12.28 -14.03 44.47
C LEU A 17 10.92 -14.04 43.76
N MET A 18 9.83 -14.32 44.47
CA MET A 18 8.48 -14.30 43.91
C MET A 18 8.08 -12.89 43.44
N ILE A 19 8.42 -11.85 44.20
CA ILE A 19 8.19 -10.44 43.80
C ILE A 19 8.99 -10.09 42.54
N VAL A 20 10.26 -10.49 42.45
CA VAL A 20 11.10 -10.24 41.27
C VAL A 20 10.55 -10.96 40.03
N ILE A 21 10.06 -12.20 40.18
CA ILE A 21 9.42 -12.95 39.09
C ILE A 21 8.13 -12.25 38.64
N LEU A 22 7.28 -11.81 39.59
CA LEU A 22 6.05 -11.09 39.27
C LEU A 22 6.32 -9.77 38.54
N MET A 23 7.35 -9.03 38.95
CA MET A 23 7.82 -7.83 38.27
C MET A 23 8.30 -8.15 36.84
N GLY A 24 9.08 -9.22 36.68
CA GLY A 24 9.56 -9.68 35.37
C GLY A 24 8.41 -10.03 34.40
N ILE A 25 7.37 -10.72 34.91
CA ILE A 25 6.18 -11.07 34.11
C ILE A 25 5.38 -9.82 33.73
N MET A 26 5.21 -8.87 34.67
CA MET A 26 4.48 -7.62 34.39
C MET A 26 5.13 -6.79 33.27
N LEU A 27 6.47 -6.74 33.20
CA LEU A 27 7.17 -5.98 32.16
C LEU A 27 7.10 -6.65 30.77
N GLY A 28 6.88 -7.96 30.69
CA GLY A 28 6.90 -8.72 29.43
C GLY A 28 5.73 -8.48 28.47
N ILE A 29 4.65 -7.83 28.91
CA ILE A 29 3.36 -7.79 28.18
C ILE A 29 3.31 -6.69 27.09
N VAL A 30 4.23 -5.72 27.08
CA VAL A 30 4.08 -4.47 26.29
C VAL A 30 4.61 -4.54 24.84
N GLY A 31 5.30 -5.62 24.43
CA GLY A 31 6.05 -5.64 23.16
C GLY A 31 5.24 -5.94 21.89
N GLN A 32 4.18 -6.74 21.95
CA GLN A 32 3.56 -7.35 20.75
C GLN A 32 2.67 -6.38 19.94
N SER A 33 2.15 -5.31 20.56
CA SER A 33 1.19 -4.39 19.90
C SER A 33 1.85 -3.47 18.86
N TRP A 34 3.14 -3.18 18.98
CA TRP A 34 3.83 -2.17 18.18
C TRP A 34 3.94 -2.52 16.70
N GLN A 35 4.14 -3.80 16.36
CA GLN A 35 4.27 -4.21 14.96
C GLN A 35 2.95 -4.05 14.20
N MET A 36 1.82 -4.32 14.85
CA MET A 36 0.50 -4.17 14.25
C MET A 36 0.14 -2.69 14.05
N VAL A 37 0.45 -1.85 15.04
CA VAL A 37 0.28 -0.39 14.94
C VAL A 37 1.11 0.17 13.78
N MET A 38 2.39 -0.17 13.71
CA MET A 38 3.28 0.28 12.63
C MET A 38 2.84 -0.21 11.24
N LYS A 39 2.32 -1.43 11.14
CA LYS A 39 1.78 -1.95 9.87
C LYS A 39 0.54 -1.17 9.44
N ARG A 40 -0.35 -0.85 10.39
CA ARG A 40 -1.55 -0.05 10.14
C ARG A 40 -1.21 1.37 9.69
N GLU A 41 -0.27 2.04 10.36
CA GLU A 41 0.18 3.38 9.98
C GLU A 41 0.76 3.41 8.56
N ARG A 42 1.62 2.44 8.20
CA ARG A 42 2.18 2.35 6.84
C ARG A 42 1.12 2.08 5.78
N GLU A 43 0.10 1.31 6.10
CA GLU A 43 -1.02 1.04 5.19
C GLU A 43 -1.90 2.29 4.97
N GLU A 44 -2.26 3.00 6.05
CA GLU A 44 -2.98 4.27 5.95
C GLU A 44 -2.18 5.29 5.13
N GLU A 45 -0.86 5.32 5.32
CA GLU A 45 0.02 6.16 4.53
C GLU A 45 0.11 5.72 3.05
N LEU A 46 0.05 4.42 2.76
CA LEU A 46 0.01 3.91 1.39
C LEU A 46 -1.27 4.37 0.69
N LEU A 47 -2.42 4.25 1.36
CA LEU A 47 -3.70 4.72 0.83
C LEU A 47 -3.70 6.23 0.62
N PHE A 48 -3.16 6.99 1.57
CA PHE A 48 -3.03 8.44 1.45
C PHE A 48 -2.16 8.84 0.26
N ARG A 49 -0.93 8.31 0.16
CA ARG A 49 0.02 8.60 -0.92
C ARG A 49 -0.54 8.17 -2.28
N GLY A 50 -1.15 7.00 -2.37
CA GLY A 50 -1.79 6.51 -3.59
C GLY A 50 -2.98 7.37 -4.02
N ASN A 51 -3.80 7.85 -3.08
CA ASN A 51 -4.90 8.77 -3.38
C ASN A 51 -4.39 10.11 -3.94
N GLN A 52 -3.29 10.64 -3.40
CA GLN A 52 -2.67 11.85 -3.95
C GLN A 52 -2.23 11.67 -5.41
N TYR A 53 -1.71 10.50 -5.77
CA TYR A 53 -1.39 10.18 -7.16
C TYR A 53 -2.64 10.11 -8.04
N ARG A 54 -3.72 9.45 -7.58
CA ARG A 54 -4.99 9.42 -8.33
C ARG A 54 -5.50 10.83 -8.62
N ILE A 55 -5.61 11.67 -7.59
CA ILE A 55 -6.12 13.04 -7.72
C ILE A 55 -5.23 13.85 -8.68
N ALA A 56 -3.91 13.71 -8.56
CA ALA A 56 -2.97 14.41 -9.45
C ALA A 56 -3.11 13.95 -10.92
N LEU A 57 -3.29 12.65 -11.15
CA LEU A 57 -3.55 12.10 -12.48
C LEU A 57 -4.91 12.55 -13.00
N GLU A 58 -5.94 12.63 -12.16
CA GLU A 58 -7.28 13.04 -12.56
C GLU A 58 -7.28 14.49 -13.05
N GLN A 59 -6.62 15.36 -12.29
CA GLN A 59 -6.43 16.77 -12.64
C GLN A 59 -5.60 16.96 -13.92
N TRP A 60 -4.63 16.07 -14.17
CA TRP A 60 -3.85 16.08 -15.41
C TRP A 60 -4.70 15.71 -16.63
N HIS A 61 -5.50 14.64 -16.51
CA HIS A 61 -6.29 14.09 -17.60
C HIS A 61 -7.61 14.84 -17.85
N THR A 62 -8.11 15.54 -16.84
CA THR A 62 -9.31 16.38 -16.90
C THR A 62 -8.92 17.82 -16.59
N PRO A 63 -8.27 18.54 -17.53
CA PRO A 63 -7.88 19.92 -17.30
C PRO A 63 -9.15 20.78 -17.13
N THR A 64 -9.49 21.14 -15.90
CA THR A 64 -10.60 22.05 -15.52
C THR A 64 -10.43 23.48 -16.06
N ARG A 65 -9.38 23.77 -16.83
CA ARG A 65 -9.27 25.08 -17.48
C ARG A 65 -10.33 25.18 -18.57
N SER A 66 -11.05 26.29 -18.53
CA SER A 66 -12.07 26.82 -19.45
C SER A 66 -11.61 27.02 -20.90
N GLY A 67 -10.73 26.15 -21.43
CA GLY A 67 -10.07 26.31 -22.73
C GLY A 67 -9.84 25.00 -23.50
N GLY A 68 -10.56 23.91 -23.17
CA GLY A 68 -10.71 22.76 -24.08
C GLY A 68 -9.41 22.13 -24.60
N GLY A 69 -8.35 22.11 -23.79
CA GLY A 69 -7.12 21.41 -24.16
C GLY A 69 -7.36 19.90 -24.14
N ALA A 70 -7.03 19.20 -25.23
CA ALA A 70 -7.15 17.75 -25.30
C ALA A 70 -6.32 17.07 -24.20
N PRO A 71 -6.80 15.95 -23.61
CA PRO A 71 -6.03 15.16 -22.65
C PRO A 71 -4.68 14.78 -23.25
N ARG A 72 -3.59 15.09 -22.55
CA ARG A 72 -2.23 14.81 -23.04
C ARG A 72 -1.68 13.57 -22.36
N PRO A 73 -1.02 12.65 -23.10
CA PRO A 73 -0.42 11.49 -22.47
C PRO A 73 0.67 11.91 -21.49
N LEU A 74 0.63 11.34 -20.29
CA LEU A 74 1.65 11.54 -19.28
C LEU A 74 2.78 10.52 -19.50
N ASN A 75 4.01 10.98 -19.73
CA ASN A 75 5.15 10.10 -20.02
C ASN A 75 5.98 9.76 -18.77
N ASP A 76 6.12 10.71 -17.84
CA ASP A 76 6.84 10.51 -16.58
C ASP A 76 6.02 11.06 -15.40
N LEU A 77 6.07 10.40 -14.24
CA LEU A 77 5.48 10.91 -13.00
C LEU A 77 6.11 12.24 -12.57
N LYS A 78 7.34 12.54 -13.00
CA LYS A 78 8.01 13.82 -12.75
C LYS A 78 7.27 15.00 -13.37
N ASP A 79 6.55 14.79 -14.46
CA ASP A 79 5.78 15.84 -15.13
C ASP A 79 4.61 16.34 -14.24
N LEU A 80 4.11 15.50 -13.31
CA LEU A 80 3.12 15.90 -12.29
C LEU A 80 3.68 16.90 -11.26
N LEU A 81 5.00 16.90 -11.05
CA LEU A 81 5.67 17.77 -10.08
C LEU A 81 5.95 19.16 -10.67
N LYS A 82 6.37 19.21 -11.93
CA LYS A 82 6.74 20.45 -12.61
C LYS A 82 6.32 20.34 -14.06
N ASP A 83 5.11 20.81 -14.36
CA ASP A 83 4.64 20.90 -15.74
C ASP A 83 5.59 21.82 -16.53
N PRO A 84 6.33 21.29 -17.53
CA PRO A 84 7.27 22.07 -18.33
C PRO A 84 6.57 23.02 -19.32
N GLN A 85 5.28 22.82 -19.58
CA GLN A 85 4.49 23.55 -20.57
C GLN A 85 3.54 24.59 -19.95
N SER A 86 3.32 24.53 -18.62
CA SER A 86 2.44 25.50 -17.97
C SER A 86 3.17 26.79 -17.63
N ALA A 87 2.77 27.88 -18.30
CA ALA A 87 3.26 29.25 -18.05
C ALA A 87 3.07 29.70 -16.59
N ARG A 88 2.08 29.14 -15.88
CA ARG A 88 2.00 29.18 -14.41
C ARG A 88 2.47 27.83 -13.89
N ARG A 89 3.52 27.79 -13.07
CA ARG A 89 4.11 26.58 -12.48
C ARG A 89 3.06 25.76 -11.70
N GLN A 90 2.25 24.97 -12.38
CA GLN A 90 1.13 24.22 -11.80
C GLN A 90 1.70 22.91 -11.28
N LYS A 91 1.58 22.70 -9.96
CA LYS A 91 2.07 21.50 -9.28
C LYS A 91 0.85 20.66 -8.91
N TYR A 92 0.72 19.49 -9.53
CA TYR A 92 -0.36 18.54 -9.21
C TYR A 92 0.02 17.68 -8.01
N LEU A 93 1.33 17.47 -7.79
CA LEU A 93 1.85 16.73 -6.65
C LEU A 93 2.90 17.56 -5.88
N ARG A 94 2.86 17.49 -4.54
CA ARG A 94 3.78 18.25 -3.68
C ARG A 94 5.22 17.72 -3.74
N ARG A 95 5.36 16.40 -3.88
CA ARG A 95 6.62 15.64 -4.00
C ARG A 95 6.34 14.25 -4.57
N LEU A 96 7.32 13.62 -5.19
CA LEU A 96 7.23 12.18 -5.49
C LEU A 96 7.26 11.41 -4.16
N TYR A 97 6.18 10.70 -3.89
CA TYR A 97 6.06 9.83 -2.73
C TYR A 97 6.60 8.45 -3.05
N LYS A 98 7.36 7.89 -2.12
CA LYS A 98 7.78 6.49 -2.13
C LYS A 98 6.69 5.60 -1.54
N ASP A 99 6.72 4.32 -1.83
CA ASP A 99 5.90 3.31 -1.20
C ASP A 99 6.36 3.13 0.27
N PRO A 100 5.48 3.33 1.28
CA PRO A 100 5.83 3.16 2.69
C PRO A 100 6.03 1.68 3.11
N ILE A 101 5.66 0.72 2.26
CA ILE A 101 5.77 -0.72 2.53
C ILE A 101 7.08 -1.31 2.00
N THR A 102 7.52 -0.87 0.81
CA THR A 102 8.79 -1.32 0.17
C THR A 102 9.93 -0.32 0.33
N GLY A 103 9.62 0.99 0.46
CA GLY A 103 10.61 2.06 0.45
C GLY A 103 11.05 2.47 -0.96
N GLU A 104 10.49 1.86 -2.00
CA GLU A 104 10.80 2.13 -3.41
C GLU A 104 9.79 3.10 -4.03
N ASP A 105 9.99 3.49 -5.29
CA ASP A 105 9.00 4.29 -6.01
C ASP A 105 7.81 3.41 -6.43
N PHE A 106 6.63 4.02 -6.58
CA PHE A 106 5.44 3.28 -7.02
C PHE A 106 5.59 2.79 -8.46
N ALA A 107 5.15 1.57 -8.73
CA ALA A 107 5.06 1.05 -10.08
C ALA A 107 3.99 1.81 -10.86
N THR A 108 4.31 2.18 -12.09
CA THR A 108 3.47 3.04 -12.93
C THR A 108 2.70 2.21 -13.95
N ILE A 109 1.45 2.57 -14.21
CA ILE A 109 0.58 1.87 -15.16
C ILE A 109 0.32 2.78 -16.35
N VAL A 110 0.71 2.30 -17.53
CA VAL A 110 0.59 3.02 -18.79
C VAL A 110 -0.54 2.41 -19.62
N GLN A 111 -1.42 3.26 -20.13
CA GLN A 111 -2.44 2.90 -21.09
C GLN A 111 -2.11 3.47 -22.48
N PRO A 112 -2.24 2.69 -23.56
CA PRO A 112 -2.02 3.19 -24.92
C PRO A 112 -2.86 4.44 -25.20
N GLY A 113 -2.23 5.49 -25.72
CA GLY A 113 -2.87 6.77 -26.06
C GLY A 113 -3.07 7.75 -24.89
N LYS A 114 -3.21 7.27 -23.65
CA LYS A 114 -3.33 8.12 -22.45
C LYS A 114 -2.02 8.24 -21.66
N GLY A 115 -1.02 7.41 -21.92
CA GLY A 115 0.21 7.42 -21.11
C GLY A 115 -0.08 6.88 -19.71
N ILE A 116 0.54 7.44 -18.68
CA ILE A 116 0.37 7.01 -17.29
C ILE A 116 -1.06 7.32 -16.81
N VAL A 117 -1.78 6.28 -16.37
CA VAL A 117 -3.17 6.35 -15.88
C VAL A 117 -3.33 5.88 -14.44
N GLY A 118 -2.26 5.38 -13.83
CA GLY A 118 -2.31 4.94 -12.44
C GLY A 118 -0.98 4.52 -11.87
N VAL A 119 -0.98 4.23 -10.58
CA VAL A 119 0.17 3.72 -9.83
C VAL A 119 -0.24 2.56 -8.94
N MET A 120 0.69 1.66 -8.63
CA MET A 120 0.51 0.55 -7.70
C MET A 120 1.77 0.30 -6.86
N SER A 121 1.60 -0.32 -5.70
CA SER A 121 2.71 -0.80 -4.88
C SER A 121 3.39 -2.02 -5.54
N THR A 122 4.69 -2.22 -5.30
CA THR A 122 5.40 -3.44 -5.72
C THR A 122 5.35 -4.54 -4.66
N SER A 123 4.73 -4.30 -3.50
CA SER A 123 4.77 -5.24 -2.37
C SER A 123 3.78 -6.40 -2.49
N ASP A 124 4.27 -7.61 -2.24
CA ASP A 124 3.45 -8.83 -2.14
C ASP A 124 2.89 -9.07 -0.72
N LYS A 125 3.11 -8.13 0.22
CA LYS A 125 2.62 -8.26 1.60
C LYS A 125 1.10 -8.16 1.67
N GLU A 126 0.53 -8.84 2.66
CA GLU A 126 -0.91 -8.86 2.89
C GLU A 126 -1.40 -7.57 3.58
N PRO A 127 -2.46 -6.92 3.05
CA PRO A 127 -3.10 -5.79 3.69
C PRO A 127 -3.89 -6.21 4.93
N LEU A 128 -3.96 -5.30 5.90
CA LEU A 128 -4.80 -5.41 7.09
C LEU A 128 -6.25 -5.01 6.77
N LYS A 129 -6.45 -3.94 5.99
CA LYS A 129 -7.79 -3.49 5.59
C LYS A 129 -8.27 -4.27 4.37
N LYS A 130 -9.35 -5.04 4.55
CA LYS A 130 -10.01 -5.79 3.45
C LYS A 130 -11.38 -5.23 3.05
N THR A 131 -11.98 -4.37 3.87
CA THR A 131 -13.35 -3.86 3.72
C THR A 131 -13.45 -2.37 4.04
N ASN A 132 -14.59 -1.75 3.72
CA ASN A 132 -14.88 -0.34 3.99
C ASN A 132 -13.95 0.61 3.22
N PHE A 133 -13.80 0.35 1.92
CA PHE A 133 -13.16 1.28 1.00
C PHE A 133 -14.22 2.21 0.39
N PRO A 134 -13.88 3.48 0.11
CA PRO A 134 -14.75 4.36 -0.67
C PRO A 134 -14.93 3.78 -2.09
N ASP A 135 -15.99 4.16 -2.79
CA ASP A 135 -16.33 3.63 -4.13
C ASP A 135 -15.18 3.74 -5.14
N GLU A 136 -14.39 4.82 -5.07
CA GLU A 136 -13.18 5.03 -5.89
C GLU A 136 -12.10 3.94 -5.69
N LEU A 137 -12.19 3.21 -4.59
CA LEU A 137 -11.24 2.21 -4.11
C LEU A 137 -11.87 0.81 -3.99
N ALA A 138 -13.08 0.61 -4.48
CA ALA A 138 -13.81 -0.66 -4.37
C ALA A 138 -13.01 -1.87 -4.89
N THR A 139 -12.11 -1.67 -5.86
CA THR A 139 -11.25 -2.73 -6.42
C THR A 139 -10.25 -3.30 -5.40
N PHE A 140 -10.04 -2.62 -4.28
CA PHE A 140 -9.10 -3.04 -3.23
C PHE A 140 -9.74 -4.00 -2.23
N GLU A 141 -11.07 -4.10 -2.24
CA GLU A 141 -11.81 -5.02 -1.39
C GLU A 141 -11.41 -6.47 -1.67
N ASN A 142 -11.22 -7.22 -0.59
CA ASN A 142 -10.84 -8.64 -0.62
C ASN A 142 -9.54 -8.94 -1.38
N GLN A 143 -8.68 -7.95 -1.61
CA GLN A 143 -7.37 -8.19 -2.17
C GLN A 143 -6.39 -8.66 -1.09
N ASP A 144 -5.65 -9.74 -1.37
CA ASP A 144 -4.69 -10.31 -0.42
C ASP A 144 -3.28 -9.72 -0.55
N GLN A 145 -3.03 -8.77 -1.47
CA GLN A 145 -1.69 -8.20 -1.69
C GLN A 145 -1.75 -6.72 -2.04
N TYR A 146 -0.81 -5.92 -1.53
CA TYR A 146 -0.72 -4.49 -1.86
C TYR A 146 -0.45 -4.23 -3.35
N LYS A 147 0.23 -5.13 -4.06
CA LYS A 147 0.43 -5.02 -5.51
C LYS A 147 -0.87 -5.04 -6.32
N LYS A 148 -1.94 -5.60 -5.76
CA LYS A 148 -3.28 -5.60 -6.39
C LYS A 148 -4.04 -4.31 -6.13
N TRP A 149 -3.55 -3.43 -5.24
CA TRP A 149 -4.14 -2.12 -4.99
C TRP A 149 -3.66 -1.13 -6.03
N VAL A 150 -4.47 -0.98 -7.07
CA VAL A 150 -4.18 -0.16 -8.22
C VAL A 150 -4.91 1.20 -8.15
N PHE A 151 -4.15 2.28 -7.99
CA PHE A 151 -4.68 3.64 -7.95
C PHE A 151 -4.79 4.19 -9.38
N THR A 152 -5.93 4.01 -10.05
CA THR A 152 -6.18 4.52 -11.42
C THR A 152 -7.18 5.67 -11.47
N ILE A 153 -7.14 6.43 -12.56
CA ILE A 153 -8.17 7.41 -12.94
C ILE A 153 -9.27 6.75 -13.77
N GLY A 154 -10.52 6.84 -13.26
CA GLY A 154 -11.66 6.09 -13.79
C GLY A 154 -11.74 4.67 -13.23
N ALA A 155 -12.97 4.14 -13.11
CA ALA A 155 -13.21 2.79 -12.66
C ALA A 155 -12.32 1.82 -13.46
N PRO A 156 -11.53 0.95 -12.79
CA PRO A 156 -10.68 0.03 -13.50
C PRO A 156 -11.59 -0.93 -14.27
N ALA A 157 -11.66 -0.76 -15.59
CA ALA A 157 -12.03 -1.84 -16.47
C ALA A 157 -11.09 -3.00 -16.08
N GLY A 158 -11.70 -4.07 -15.56
CA GLY A 158 -11.07 -4.99 -14.62
C GLY A 158 -9.65 -5.37 -14.97
N GLN A 159 -8.83 -5.56 -13.94
CA GLN A 159 -7.57 -6.29 -14.00
C GLN A 159 -7.77 -7.48 -14.94
N GLN A 160 -7.30 -7.32 -16.18
CA GLN A 160 -7.40 -8.34 -17.20
C GLN A 160 -6.41 -9.40 -16.77
N ASN A 161 -6.95 -10.38 -16.08
CA ASN A 161 -6.39 -11.66 -15.72
C ASN A 161 -5.32 -12.08 -16.75
N GLN A 162 -4.05 -11.86 -16.43
CA GLN A 162 -2.95 -12.53 -17.11
C GLN A 162 -2.94 -13.96 -16.58
N GLY A 163 -3.84 -14.77 -17.13
CA GLY A 163 -4.01 -16.18 -16.85
C GLY A 163 -4.97 -16.76 -17.88
N ALA A 164 -4.44 -17.59 -18.79
CA ALA A 164 -5.15 -18.38 -19.79
C ALA A 164 -5.69 -17.65 -21.04
N ARG A 165 -4.79 -17.16 -21.90
CA ARG A 165 -4.90 -17.48 -23.34
C ARG A 165 -3.82 -18.51 -23.67
N THR A 166 -4.04 -19.74 -23.24
CA THR A 166 -3.46 -20.90 -23.92
C THR A 166 -3.89 -20.80 -25.36
N GLN A 167 -2.90 -20.66 -26.23
CA GLN A 167 -3.02 -20.74 -27.67
C GLN A 167 -3.61 -22.12 -28.00
N ALA A 168 -4.92 -22.22 -28.19
CA ALA A 168 -5.49 -23.28 -28.98
C ALA A 168 -5.41 -22.82 -30.43
N THR A 169 -4.26 -23.09 -31.03
CA THR A 169 -4.01 -23.07 -32.47
C THR A 169 -5.16 -23.81 -33.15
N THR A 170 -6.05 -23.09 -33.82
CA THR A 170 -6.90 -23.68 -34.85
C THR A 170 -5.98 -23.93 -36.05
N PRO A 171 -5.66 -25.18 -36.43
CA PRO A 171 -5.07 -25.40 -37.74
C PRO A 171 -6.14 -25.07 -38.77
N SER A 172 -6.01 -23.89 -39.37
CA SER A 172 -6.69 -23.51 -40.59
C SER A 172 -6.30 -24.51 -41.68
N ARG A 173 -7.16 -25.50 -41.95
CA ARG A 173 -7.04 -26.41 -43.09
C ARG A 173 -8.12 -26.04 -44.11
N LEU A 174 -7.71 -25.29 -45.13
CA LEU A 174 -8.33 -25.22 -46.45
C LEU A 174 -7.19 -25.33 -47.47
N PRO A 175 -7.39 -25.76 -48.72
CA PRO A 175 -8.57 -26.33 -49.38
C PRO A 175 -8.24 -27.73 -49.98
N ILE A 176 -9.12 -28.31 -50.82
CA ILE A 176 -8.84 -28.90 -52.16
C ILE A 176 -10.07 -29.75 -52.59
N GLN A 177 -10.63 -29.34 -53.75
CA GLN A 177 -11.41 -30.05 -54.79
C GLN A 177 -12.57 -30.95 -54.37
#